data_AF-A0A839VQF2-F1
#
_entry.id   AF-A0A839VQF2-F1
#
_cell.length_a   1.000
_cell.length_b   1.000
_cell.length_c   1.000
_cell.angle_alpha   90.00
_cell.angle_beta   90.00
_cell.angle_gamma   90.00
#
_symmetry.space_group_name_H-M   'P 1'
#
loop_
_entity.id
_entity.type
_entity.pdbx_description
1 polymer ?
#
loop_
_entity_poly.entity_id
_entity_poly.type
_entity_poly.pdbx_seq_one_letter_code
_entity_poly.pdbx_strand_id
1 'polypeptide(L)'
;MLKNEEISYDLIIVTVLAQQIEAVLPALLKSKAKSLLFVCNNFDPERIQERLGADRCTFGIPFIQSFIDKDGQVNARIGASGQKSKLGKQTWVDVFNGAGIPASFEPNMSSWLRSHAPICIAFESSAYAGVRRSGGATWRESMKIAHGVHECYRLIKGLGYDIYPSSKVRINQSPAWIIASALWLITRIKSFRELLALGAGESRAMVDLLVSMAPESDKPIEINKIKAMRPLEINKS
;
A
#
# COMPACT_ATOMS: atom_id res chain seq x y z
N MET A 1 -2.24 -20.13 7.83
CA MET A 1 -3.41 -20.93 8.21
C MET A 1 -3.75 -20.60 9.67
N LEU A 2 -4.97 -20.16 9.98
CA LEU A 2 -5.36 -19.86 11.36
C LEU A 2 -5.26 -21.15 12.19
N LYS A 3 -4.45 -21.15 13.25
CA LYS A 3 -4.17 -22.38 14.03
C LYS A 3 -5.38 -22.93 14.77
N ASN A 4 -6.45 -22.15 14.97
CA ASN A 4 -7.72 -22.63 15.51
C ASN A 4 -8.85 -21.63 15.20
N GLU A 5 -9.77 -22.03 14.30
CA GLU A 5 -10.90 -21.20 13.84
C GLU A 5 -12.05 -21.14 14.88
N GLU A 6 -12.02 -22.01 15.91
CA GLU A 6 -13.06 -22.11 16.93
C GLU A 6 -12.86 -21.17 18.12
N ILE A 7 -11.64 -20.63 18.28
CA ILE A 7 -11.33 -19.67 19.35
C ILE A 7 -12.01 -18.33 19.04
N SER A 8 -12.81 -17.85 19.99
CA SER A 8 -13.40 -16.52 19.89
C SER A 8 -12.33 -15.47 20.23
N TYR A 9 -11.95 -14.69 19.23
CA TYR A 9 -11.10 -13.52 19.40
C TYR A 9 -11.94 -12.25 19.35
N ASP A 10 -11.62 -11.25 20.16
CA ASP A 10 -12.21 -9.92 20.01
C ASP A 10 -11.72 -9.25 18.70
N LEU A 11 -10.46 -9.50 18.33
CA LEU A 11 -9.84 -8.95 17.12
C LEU A 11 -8.86 -9.95 16.49
N ILE A 12 -8.95 -10.12 15.17
CA ILE A 12 -7.85 -10.68 14.35
C ILE A 12 -7.24 -9.53 13.54
N ILE A 13 -5.92 -9.40 13.60
CA ILE A 13 -5.15 -8.48 12.75
C ILE A 13 -4.60 -9.27 11.57
N VAL A 14 -5.00 -8.88 10.36
CA VAL A 14 -4.59 -9.50 9.10
C VAL A 14 -3.45 -8.69 8.50
N THR A 15 -2.25 -9.28 8.48
CA THR A 15 -0.99 -8.64 8.05
C THR A 15 -0.40 -9.24 6.77
N VAL A 16 -1.15 -10.09 6.07
CA VAL A 16 -0.75 -10.58 4.74
C VAL A 16 -0.86 -9.45 3.71
N LEU A 17 -0.14 -9.58 2.59
CA LEU A 17 -0.24 -8.63 1.48
C LEU A 17 -1.64 -8.71 0.84
N ALA A 18 -2.10 -7.61 0.21
CA ALA A 18 -3.47 -7.54 -0.31
C ALA A 18 -3.82 -8.69 -1.28
N GLN A 19 -2.90 -9.04 -2.18
CA GLN A 19 -3.05 -10.15 -3.13
C GLN A 19 -3.07 -11.54 -2.48
N GLN A 20 -2.67 -11.66 -1.20
CA GLN A 20 -2.70 -12.90 -0.44
C GLN A 20 -4.00 -13.07 0.37
N ILE A 21 -4.86 -12.05 0.39
CA ILE A 21 -6.10 -12.06 1.19
C ILE A 21 -7.04 -13.17 0.73
N GLU A 22 -7.20 -13.38 -0.59
CA GLU A 22 -8.06 -14.44 -1.12
C GLU A 22 -7.67 -15.83 -0.60
N ALA A 23 -6.37 -16.08 -0.36
CA ALA A 23 -5.89 -17.35 0.18
C ALA A 23 -6.24 -17.57 1.66
N VAL A 24 -6.46 -16.49 2.43
CA VAL A 24 -6.85 -16.57 3.85
C VAL A 24 -8.35 -16.38 4.08
N LEU A 25 -9.08 -15.95 3.05
CA LEU A 25 -10.51 -15.66 3.11
C LEU A 25 -11.35 -16.83 3.66
N PRO A 26 -11.15 -18.09 3.23
CA PRO A 26 -11.93 -19.22 3.76
C PRO A 26 -11.78 -19.40 5.28
N ALA A 27 -10.59 -19.16 5.83
CA ALA A 27 -10.32 -19.27 7.26
C ALA A 27 -10.95 -18.10 8.03
N LEU A 28 -10.92 -16.89 7.46
CA LEU A 28 -11.55 -15.70 8.06
C LEU A 28 -13.09 -15.82 8.08
N LEU A 29 -13.68 -16.42 7.06
CA LEU A 29 -15.12 -16.72 7.00
C LEU A 29 -15.55 -17.66 8.13
N LYS A 30 -14.77 -18.71 8.40
CA LYS A 30 -15.06 -19.70 9.45
C LYS A 30 -14.75 -19.21 10.87
N SER A 31 -13.83 -18.26 11.00
CA SER A 31 -13.41 -17.73 12.29
C SER A 31 -14.57 -17.13 13.10
N LYS A 32 -14.59 -17.37 14.41
CA LYS A 32 -15.52 -16.74 15.37
C LYS A 32 -15.06 -15.36 15.88
N ALA A 33 -14.05 -14.75 15.24
CA ALA A 33 -13.57 -13.44 15.66
C ALA A 33 -14.63 -12.34 15.46
N LYS A 34 -14.82 -11.49 16.47
CA LYS A 34 -15.79 -10.40 16.46
C LYS A 34 -15.43 -9.28 15.47
N SER A 35 -14.13 -9.07 15.24
CA SER A 35 -13.65 -8.04 14.32
C SER A 35 -12.37 -8.49 13.60
N LEU A 36 -12.22 -8.01 12.37
CA LEU A 36 -11.09 -8.24 11.48
C LEU A 36 -10.49 -6.89 11.10
N LEU A 37 -9.22 -6.67 11.46
CA LEU A 37 -8.47 -5.48 11.07
C LEU A 37 -7.44 -5.83 10.00
N PHE A 38 -7.65 -5.38 8.78
CA PHE A 38 -6.72 -5.53 7.66
C PHE A 38 -5.70 -4.39 7.67
N VAL A 39 -4.43 -4.73 7.80
CA VAL A 39 -3.32 -3.77 7.93
C VAL A 39 -2.38 -3.94 6.74
N CYS A 40 -2.90 -3.62 5.55
CA CYS A 40 -2.22 -3.76 4.26
C CYS A 40 -2.63 -2.65 3.31
N ASN A 41 -1.80 -2.31 2.34
CA ASN A 41 -2.17 -1.39 1.28
C ASN A 41 -3.14 -2.08 0.33
N ASN A 42 -4.41 -1.69 0.35
CA ASN A 42 -5.45 -2.30 -0.48
C ASN A 42 -6.22 -1.22 -1.26
N PHE A 43 -6.26 -1.36 -2.59
CA PHE A 43 -6.95 -0.42 -3.47
C PHE A 43 -8.48 -0.55 -3.44
N ASP A 44 -8.98 -1.75 -3.17
CA ASP A 44 -10.40 -2.12 -3.19
C ASP A 44 -10.78 -2.86 -1.88
N PRO A 45 -10.81 -2.13 -0.74
CA PRO A 45 -11.22 -2.71 0.53
C PRO A 45 -12.69 -3.14 0.55
N GLU A 46 -13.55 -2.49 -0.24
CA GLU A 46 -14.99 -2.76 -0.32
C GLU A 46 -15.27 -4.20 -0.76
N ARG A 47 -14.54 -4.71 -1.75
CA ARG A 47 -14.64 -6.12 -2.18
C ARG A 47 -14.42 -7.14 -1.05
N ILE A 48 -13.57 -6.83 -0.07
CA ILE A 48 -13.38 -7.69 1.11
C ILE A 48 -14.55 -7.54 2.09
N GLN A 49 -15.03 -6.32 2.27
CA GLN A 49 -16.19 -6.02 3.13
C GLN A 49 -17.45 -6.74 2.64
N GLU A 50 -17.69 -6.78 1.34
CA GLU A 50 -18.81 -7.50 0.71
C GLU A 50 -18.78 -9.00 1.04
N ARG A 51 -17.59 -9.60 1.14
CA ARG A 51 -17.43 -11.04 1.41
C ARG A 51 -17.47 -11.40 2.89
N LEU A 52 -16.94 -10.54 3.76
CA LEU A 52 -16.76 -10.83 5.19
C LEU A 52 -17.75 -10.10 6.11
N GLY A 53 -18.55 -9.19 5.56
CA GLY A 53 -19.43 -8.27 6.28
C GLY A 53 -18.72 -6.97 6.63
N ALA A 54 -19.29 -5.84 6.21
CA ALA A 54 -18.72 -4.51 6.43
C ALA A 54 -18.52 -4.18 7.90
N ASP A 55 -19.45 -4.56 8.78
CA ASP A 55 -19.39 -4.27 10.21
C ASP A 55 -18.21 -4.97 10.92
N ARG A 56 -17.91 -6.18 10.44
CA ARG A 56 -16.84 -7.04 10.96
C ARG A 56 -15.46 -6.58 10.48
N CYS A 57 -15.40 -5.92 9.33
CA CYS A 57 -14.16 -5.50 8.69
C CYS A 57 -13.75 -4.08 9.08
N THR A 58 -12.47 -3.88 9.33
CA THR A 58 -11.86 -2.56 9.47
C THR A 58 -10.52 -2.57 8.76
N PHE A 59 -10.11 -1.43 8.22
CA PHE A 59 -8.86 -1.30 7.50
C PHE A 59 -7.94 -0.32 8.20
N GLY A 60 -6.65 -0.48 7.93
CA GLY A 60 -5.61 0.42 8.38
C GLY A 60 -4.37 0.28 7.54
N ILE A 61 -3.45 1.22 7.73
CA ILE A 61 -2.11 1.12 7.20
C ILE A 61 -1.10 1.24 8.35
N PRO A 62 -0.12 0.32 8.44
CA PRO A 62 0.91 0.42 9.45
C PRO A 62 1.96 1.42 8.97
N PHE A 63 2.34 2.37 9.81
CA PHE A 63 3.55 3.17 9.60
C PHE A 63 4.66 2.61 10.51
N ILE A 64 5.08 1.38 10.20
CA ILE A 64 6.12 0.63 10.90
C ILE A 64 7.16 0.22 9.86
N GLN A 65 8.42 0.57 10.09
CA GLN A 65 9.51 0.11 9.24
C GLN A 65 9.98 -1.24 9.77
N SER A 66 9.75 -2.33 9.06
CA SER A 66 10.15 -3.66 9.51
C SER A 66 10.70 -4.53 8.40
N PHE A 67 11.66 -5.39 8.74
CA PHE A 67 12.19 -6.43 7.87
C PHE A 67 12.64 -7.63 8.72
N ILE A 68 12.69 -8.80 8.10
CA ILE A 68 13.32 -9.99 8.68
C ILE A 68 14.74 -10.04 8.14
N ASP A 69 15.73 -10.08 9.02
CA ASP A 69 17.12 -10.21 8.60
C ASP A 69 17.46 -11.65 8.17
N LYS A 70 18.68 -11.84 7.68
CA LYS A 70 19.19 -13.13 7.22
C LYS A 70 19.19 -14.22 8.31
N ASP A 71 19.15 -13.83 9.59
CA ASP A 71 19.18 -14.72 10.74
C ASP A 71 17.76 -15.02 11.26
N GLY A 72 16.74 -14.51 10.56
CA GLY A 72 15.33 -14.71 10.90
C GLY A 72 14.81 -13.76 11.99
N GLN A 73 15.59 -12.76 12.40
CA GLN A 73 15.17 -11.82 13.43
C GLN A 73 14.34 -10.68 12.85
N VAL A 74 13.27 -10.33 13.55
CA VAL A 74 12.41 -9.20 13.20
C VAL A 74 13.07 -7.92 13.67
N ASN A 75 13.44 -7.07 12.72
CA ASN A 75 13.88 -5.71 12.99
C ASN A 75 12.69 -4.79 12.72
N ALA A 76 12.29 -3.99 13.72
CA ALA A 76 11.16 -3.08 13.60
C ALA A 76 11.48 -1.72 14.21
N ARG A 77 11.08 -0.65 13.51
CA ARG A 77 11.09 0.72 14.01
C ARG A 77 9.69 1.30 13.92
N ILE A 78 9.11 1.51 15.09
CA ILE A 78 7.76 2.06 15.28
C ILE A 78 7.88 3.58 15.42
N GLY A 79 6.99 4.34 14.78
CA GLY A 79 6.92 5.80 14.96
C GLY A 79 8.10 6.57 14.34
N ALA A 80 8.79 5.98 13.36
CA ALA A 80 9.90 6.63 12.67
C ALA A 80 9.47 8.00 12.13
N SER A 81 10.25 9.05 12.43
CA SER A 81 9.98 10.43 12.00
C SER A 81 8.60 10.96 12.42
N GLY A 82 8.04 10.47 13.54
CA GLY A 82 6.73 10.90 14.05
C GLY A 82 5.54 10.36 13.25
N GLN A 83 5.75 9.40 12.36
CA GLN A 83 4.66 8.78 11.61
C GLN A 83 3.74 7.99 12.54
N LYS A 84 2.43 8.07 12.29
CA LYS A 84 1.41 7.34 13.04
C LYS A 84 0.70 6.40 12.08
N SER A 85 0.52 5.15 12.49
CA SER A 85 -0.39 4.20 11.83
C SER A 85 -1.77 4.85 11.68
N LYS A 86 -2.46 4.56 10.58
CA LYS A 86 -3.82 5.07 10.35
C LYS A 86 -4.80 3.94 10.42
N LEU A 87 -5.85 4.08 11.22
CA LEU A 87 -6.83 3.03 11.45
C LEU A 87 -8.26 3.56 11.24
N GLY A 88 -9.12 2.75 10.66
CA GLY A 88 -10.49 3.10 10.29
C GLY A 88 -11.52 3.04 11.43
N LYS A 89 -11.11 2.70 12.66
CA LYS A 89 -11.98 2.74 13.86
C LYS A 89 -11.20 3.28 15.06
N GLN A 90 -11.82 4.17 15.84
CA GLN A 90 -11.20 4.79 17.02
C GLN A 90 -10.79 3.75 18.07
N THR A 91 -11.60 2.73 18.31
CA THR A 91 -11.27 1.65 19.27
C THR A 91 -9.93 0.99 18.98
N TRP A 92 -9.56 0.81 17.70
CA TRP A 92 -8.26 0.24 17.33
C TRP A 92 -7.11 1.22 17.48
N VAL A 93 -7.38 2.52 17.34
CA VAL A 93 -6.39 3.58 17.64
C VAL A 93 -6.04 3.54 19.12
N ASP A 94 -7.04 3.41 19.99
CA ASP A 94 -6.84 3.38 21.44
C ASP A 94 -6.05 2.13 21.85
N VAL A 95 -6.38 0.96 21.28
CA VAL A 95 -5.62 -0.29 21.49
C VAL A 95 -4.17 -0.16 21.01
N PHE A 96 -3.95 0.37 19.80
CA PHE A 96 -2.59 0.53 19.27
C PHE A 96 -1.76 1.49 20.12
N ASN A 97 -2.32 2.65 20.48
CA ASN A 97 -1.64 3.63 21.33
C ASN A 97 -1.36 3.06 22.73
N GLY A 98 -2.30 2.33 23.33
CA GLY A 98 -2.11 1.63 24.61
C GLY A 98 -1.00 0.58 24.55
N ALA A 99 -0.77 -0.02 23.39
CA ALA A 99 0.33 -0.95 23.14
C ALA A 99 1.66 -0.26 22.72
N GLY A 100 1.73 1.08 22.76
CA GLY A 100 2.93 1.83 22.37
C GLY A 100 3.15 1.93 20.85
N ILE A 101 2.13 1.67 20.04
CA ILE A 101 2.16 1.84 18.57
C ILE A 101 1.41 3.13 18.23
N PRO A 102 2.09 4.23 17.89
CA PRO A 102 1.44 5.50 17.58
C PRO A 102 0.44 5.33 16.44
N ALA A 103 -0.83 5.61 16.71
CA ALA A 103 -1.91 5.50 15.76
C ALA A 103 -2.79 6.76 15.75
N SER A 104 -3.45 6.98 14.62
CA SER A 104 -4.43 8.05 14.43
C SER A 104 -5.66 7.51 13.70
N PHE A 105 -6.82 8.05 14.04
CA PHE A 105 -8.06 7.71 13.38
C PHE A 105 -8.11 8.32 11.97
N GLU A 106 -8.63 7.56 11.02
CA GLU A 106 -8.80 7.96 9.64
C GLU A 106 -10.24 7.63 9.21
N PRO A 107 -11.13 8.63 9.15
CA PRO A 107 -12.57 8.41 8.93
C PRO A 107 -12.89 7.89 7.52
N ASN A 108 -12.04 8.18 6.53
CA ASN A 108 -12.26 7.80 5.14
C ASN A 108 -11.20 6.79 4.67
N MET A 109 -11.03 5.70 5.43
CA MET A 109 -9.94 4.74 5.21
C MET A 109 -9.92 4.16 3.80
N SER A 110 -11.07 3.80 3.22
CA SER A 110 -11.11 3.24 1.87
C SER A 110 -10.59 4.22 0.82
N SER A 111 -11.08 5.45 0.84
CA SER A 111 -10.59 6.53 -0.03
C SER A 111 -9.13 6.85 0.23
N TRP A 112 -8.69 6.78 1.49
CA TRP A 112 -7.30 7.00 1.88
C TRP A 112 -6.36 5.97 1.28
N LEU A 113 -6.70 4.68 1.38
CA LEU A 113 -5.91 3.56 0.86
C LEU A 113 -5.85 3.59 -0.66
N ARG A 114 -7.02 3.73 -1.32
CA ARG A 114 -7.12 3.84 -2.78
C ARG A 114 -6.24 4.95 -3.34
N SER A 115 -6.24 6.11 -2.69
CA SER A 115 -5.42 7.26 -3.08
C SER A 115 -3.95 7.17 -2.66
N HIS A 116 -3.62 6.28 -1.72
CA HIS A 116 -2.25 6.05 -1.27
C HIS A 116 -1.52 5.04 -2.14
N ALA A 117 -2.22 4.04 -2.67
CA ALA A 117 -1.63 2.98 -3.47
C ALA A 117 -0.71 3.47 -4.60
N PRO A 118 -1.05 4.48 -5.43
CA PRO A 118 -0.16 4.97 -6.48
C PRO A 118 1.18 5.48 -5.96
N ILE A 119 1.19 6.10 -4.78
CA ILE A 119 2.39 6.65 -4.16
C ILE A 119 3.25 5.53 -3.56
N CYS A 120 2.62 4.51 -2.96
CA CYS A 120 3.32 3.33 -2.49
C CYS A 120 4.07 2.65 -3.63
N ILE A 121 3.36 2.38 -4.74
CA ILE A 121 3.96 1.83 -5.96
C ILE A 121 5.12 2.71 -6.43
N ALA A 122 4.92 4.02 -6.50
CA ALA A 122 5.95 4.93 -6.99
C ALA A 122 7.24 4.89 -6.17
N PHE A 123 7.12 4.88 -4.84
CA PHE A 123 8.27 4.81 -3.93
C PHE A 123 9.01 3.47 -4.06
N GLU A 124 8.29 2.36 -4.00
CA GLU A 124 8.85 1.01 -4.07
C GLU A 124 9.49 0.74 -5.43
N SER A 125 8.85 1.12 -6.53
CA SER A 125 9.38 0.96 -7.88
C SER A 125 10.62 1.81 -8.13
N SER A 126 10.64 3.05 -7.63
CA SER A 126 11.83 3.91 -7.74
C SER A 126 12.99 3.36 -6.91
N ALA A 127 12.71 2.90 -5.68
CA ALA A 127 13.69 2.28 -4.81
C ALA A 127 14.28 1.02 -5.43
N TYR A 128 13.43 0.14 -5.96
CA TYR A 128 13.86 -1.08 -6.66
C TYR A 128 14.73 -0.77 -7.88
N ALA A 129 14.35 0.21 -8.72
CA ALA A 129 15.18 0.68 -9.82
C ALA A 129 16.55 1.18 -9.32
N GLY A 130 16.56 1.84 -8.17
CA GLY A 130 17.79 2.30 -7.53
C GLY A 130 18.69 1.18 -7.02
N VAL A 131 18.12 0.13 -6.41
CA VAL A 131 18.87 -1.05 -5.93
C VAL A 131 19.50 -1.77 -7.11
N ARG A 132 18.74 -2.03 -8.18
CA ARG A 132 19.23 -2.67 -9.41
C ARG A 132 20.45 -1.96 -10.00
N ARG A 133 20.56 -0.64 -9.80
CA ARG A 133 21.64 0.20 -10.31
C ARG A 133 22.75 0.48 -9.29
N SER A 134 22.63 0.00 -8.06
CA SER A 134 23.55 0.29 -6.95
C SER A 134 23.81 1.79 -6.69
N GLY A 135 22.91 2.68 -7.10
CA GLY A 135 23.17 4.12 -7.11
C GLY A 135 21.95 5.03 -7.08
N GLY A 136 20.74 4.47 -7.04
CA GLY A 136 19.49 5.24 -7.15
C GLY A 136 18.91 5.23 -8.57
N ALA A 137 17.64 5.61 -8.69
CA ALA A 137 16.94 5.64 -9.96
C ALA A 137 17.51 6.74 -10.87
N THR A 138 17.44 6.53 -12.18
CA THR A 138 17.69 7.60 -13.15
C THR A 138 16.53 8.59 -13.14
N TRP A 139 16.81 9.84 -13.52
CA TRP A 139 15.75 10.85 -13.71
C TRP A 139 14.65 10.36 -14.67
N ARG A 140 15.06 9.69 -15.75
CA ARG A 140 14.13 9.12 -16.74
C ARG A 140 13.22 8.04 -16.15
N GLU A 141 13.73 7.18 -15.28
CA GLU A 141 12.91 6.20 -14.54
C GLU A 141 11.93 6.91 -13.60
N SER A 142 12.40 7.88 -12.82
CA SER A 142 11.55 8.66 -11.91
C SER A 142 10.44 9.43 -12.64
N MET A 143 10.74 10.01 -13.81
CA MET A 143 9.72 10.69 -14.65
C MET A 143 8.67 9.72 -15.20
N LYS A 144 9.08 8.52 -15.65
CA LYS A 144 8.14 7.49 -16.11
C LYS A 144 7.19 7.08 -14.98
N ILE A 145 7.72 6.85 -13.79
CA ILE A 145 6.93 6.50 -12.61
C ILE A 145 5.99 7.65 -12.22
N ALA A 146 6.47 8.89 -12.25
CA ALA A 146 5.64 10.07 -11.96
C ALA A 146 4.45 10.23 -12.92
N HIS A 147 4.65 9.99 -14.22
CA HIS A 147 3.52 9.96 -15.16
C HIS A 147 2.53 8.83 -14.87
N GLY A 148 3.03 7.67 -14.45
CA GLY A 148 2.19 6.57 -13.99
C GLY A 148 1.34 6.96 -12.77
N VAL A 149 1.88 7.70 -11.80
CA VAL A 149 1.11 8.20 -10.64
C VAL A 149 -0.08 9.05 -11.08
N HIS A 150 0.11 9.98 -12.02
CA HIS A 150 -0.99 10.78 -12.56
C HIS A 150 -2.04 9.91 -13.26
N GLU A 151 -1.59 8.89 -14.00
CA GLU A 151 -2.50 7.97 -14.68
C GLU A 151 -3.30 7.12 -13.70
N CYS A 152 -2.69 6.66 -12.61
CA CYS A 152 -3.41 5.98 -11.53
C CYS A 152 -4.44 6.91 -10.86
N TYR A 153 -4.11 8.19 -10.64
CA TYR A 153 -5.08 9.16 -10.11
C TYR A 153 -6.21 9.48 -11.08
N ARG A 154 -5.93 9.44 -12.39
CA ARG A 154 -6.94 9.55 -13.43
C ARG A 154 -7.86 8.33 -13.42
N LEU A 155 -7.30 7.12 -13.27
CA LEU A 155 -8.06 5.87 -13.09
C LEU A 155 -8.96 5.94 -11.86
N ILE A 156 -8.45 6.34 -10.69
CA ILE A 156 -9.25 6.49 -9.46
C ILE A 156 -10.47 7.39 -9.72
N LYS A 157 -10.25 8.55 -10.34
CA LYS A 157 -11.34 9.47 -10.71
C LYS A 157 -12.26 8.91 -11.78
N GLY A 158 -11.80 7.99 -12.61
CA GLY A 158 -12.59 7.39 -13.67
C GLY A 158 -13.38 6.16 -13.23
N LEU A 159 -13.04 5.58 -12.09
CA LEU A 159 -13.83 4.59 -11.36
C LEU A 159 -14.89 5.25 -10.46
N GLY A 160 -15.07 6.56 -10.55
CA GLY A 160 -16.06 7.31 -9.77
C GLY A 160 -15.60 7.70 -8.35
N TYR A 161 -14.33 7.53 -7.99
CA TYR A 161 -13.82 7.87 -6.66
C TYR A 161 -13.09 9.21 -6.60
N ASP A 162 -13.18 9.88 -5.45
CA ASP A 162 -12.39 11.06 -5.16
C ASP A 162 -10.99 10.74 -4.63
N ILE A 163 -10.05 11.63 -4.94
CA ILE A 163 -8.68 11.54 -4.41
C ILE A 163 -8.64 12.14 -3.01
N TYR A 164 -8.15 11.35 -2.04
CA TYR A 164 -8.23 11.69 -0.63
C TYR A 164 -6.98 11.27 0.18
N PRO A 165 -6.48 12.10 1.13
CA PRO A 165 -6.89 13.47 1.45
C PRO A 165 -6.29 14.52 0.51
N SER A 166 -6.53 15.79 0.83
CA SER A 166 -6.07 16.98 0.08
C SER A 166 -4.57 17.00 -0.23
N SER A 167 -3.73 16.31 0.56
CA SER A 167 -2.31 16.15 0.22
C SER A 167 -2.10 15.34 -1.07
N LYS A 168 -2.87 14.27 -1.31
CA LYS A 168 -2.79 13.51 -2.57
C LYS A 168 -3.44 14.26 -3.73
N VAL A 169 -4.44 15.10 -3.47
CA VAL A 169 -4.97 16.04 -4.48
C VAL A 169 -3.87 16.98 -4.95
N ARG A 170 -3.10 17.57 -4.02
CA ARG A 170 -1.95 18.43 -4.36
C ARG A 170 -0.88 17.69 -5.16
N ILE A 171 -0.59 16.42 -4.83
CA ILE A 171 0.32 15.60 -5.63
C ILE A 171 -0.22 15.44 -7.05
N ASN A 172 -1.49 15.08 -7.20
CA ASN A 172 -2.11 14.91 -8.51
C ASN A 172 -2.11 16.20 -9.36
N GLN A 173 -2.21 17.37 -8.73
CA GLN A 173 -2.15 18.67 -9.40
C GLN A 173 -0.73 19.16 -9.67
N SER A 174 0.28 18.55 -9.04
CA SER A 174 1.67 18.93 -9.22
C SER A 174 2.17 18.49 -10.59
N PRO A 175 3.04 19.24 -11.26
CA PRO A 175 3.74 18.76 -12.44
C PRO A 175 4.52 17.46 -12.15
N ALA A 176 4.57 16.55 -13.12
CA ALA A 176 5.25 15.25 -12.98
C ALA A 176 6.72 15.36 -12.53
N TRP A 177 7.42 16.44 -12.92
CA TRP A 177 8.81 16.65 -12.53
C TRP A 177 8.99 16.89 -11.02
N ILE A 178 7.97 17.41 -10.31
CA ILE A 178 8.02 17.57 -8.85
C ILE A 178 8.00 16.19 -8.19
N ILE A 179 7.08 15.33 -8.62
CA ILE A 179 6.99 13.95 -8.14
C ILE A 179 8.28 13.19 -8.48
N ALA A 180 8.75 13.31 -9.73
CA ALA A 180 9.98 12.68 -10.16
C ALA A 180 11.20 13.14 -9.36
N SER A 181 11.28 14.42 -8.98
CA SER A 181 12.35 14.94 -8.11
C SER A 181 12.34 14.29 -6.74
N ALA A 182 11.18 14.19 -6.11
CA ALA A 182 11.06 13.52 -4.81
C ALA A 182 11.45 12.04 -4.90
N LEU A 183 10.95 11.33 -5.92
CA LEU A 183 11.29 9.93 -6.19
C LEU A 183 12.78 9.73 -6.52
N TRP A 184 13.39 10.65 -7.25
CA TRP A 184 14.80 10.58 -7.58
C TRP A 184 15.67 10.80 -6.33
N LEU A 185 15.36 11.82 -5.53
CA LEU A 185 16.10 12.15 -4.30
C LEU A 185 16.03 11.04 -3.25
N ILE A 186 14.85 10.47 -3.00
CA ILE A 186 14.70 9.45 -1.95
C ILE A 186 15.54 8.20 -2.25
N THR A 187 15.72 7.85 -3.53
CA THR A 187 16.53 6.68 -3.93
C THR A 187 18.03 6.87 -3.74
N ARG A 188 18.47 8.10 -3.44
CA ARG A 188 19.87 8.40 -3.10
C ARG A 188 20.19 8.04 -1.66
N ILE A 189 19.18 7.94 -0.80
CA ILE A 189 19.34 7.53 0.59
C ILE A 189 19.33 6.01 0.67
N LYS A 190 20.47 5.39 0.95
CA LYS A 190 20.66 3.93 0.93
C LYS A 190 19.62 3.18 1.76
N SER A 191 19.37 3.61 2.99
CA SER A 191 18.42 2.96 3.91
C SER A 191 16.98 2.96 3.38
N PHE A 192 16.50 4.09 2.84
CA PHE A 192 15.18 4.15 2.20
C PHE A 192 15.12 3.31 0.94
N ARG A 193 16.18 3.36 0.12
CA ARG A 193 16.27 2.58 -1.11
C ARG A 193 16.19 1.07 -0.84
N GLU A 194 16.91 0.58 0.17
CA GLU A 194 16.92 -0.84 0.51
C GLU A 194 15.58 -1.27 1.14
N LEU A 195 15.05 -0.49 2.08
CA LEU A 195 13.77 -0.78 2.75
C LEU A 195 12.61 -0.83 1.76
N LEU A 196 12.45 0.21 0.93
CA LEU A 196 11.32 0.31 -0.01
C LEU A 196 11.42 -0.70 -1.16
N ALA A 197 12.63 -1.14 -1.53
CA ALA A 197 12.78 -2.16 -2.57
C ALA A 197 12.20 -3.53 -2.16
N LEU A 198 12.02 -3.79 -0.86
CA LEU A 198 11.37 -5.01 -0.37
C LEU A 198 9.90 -5.12 -0.82
N GLY A 199 9.23 -3.98 -1.06
CA GLY A 199 7.84 -3.91 -1.52
C GLY A 199 7.64 -4.25 -3.01
N ALA A 200 8.69 -4.55 -3.77
CA ALA A 200 8.59 -4.74 -5.23
C ALA A 200 7.58 -5.84 -5.64
N GLY A 201 7.40 -6.89 -4.85
CA GLY A 201 6.38 -7.92 -5.10
C GLY A 201 4.96 -7.39 -4.95
N GLU A 202 4.70 -6.62 -3.89
CA GLU A 202 3.41 -5.97 -3.64
C GLU A 202 3.10 -4.93 -4.72
N SER A 203 4.07 -4.09 -5.06
CA SER A 203 3.97 -3.13 -6.16
C SER A 203 3.61 -3.77 -7.50
N ARG A 204 4.20 -4.91 -7.85
CA ARG A 204 3.85 -5.63 -9.10
C ARG A 204 2.38 -6.06 -9.07
N ALA A 205 1.95 -6.71 -8.00
CA ALA A 205 0.57 -7.17 -7.86
C ALA A 205 -0.42 -5.99 -7.89
N MET A 206 -0.09 -4.87 -7.24
CA MET A 206 -0.92 -3.67 -7.25
C MET A 206 -1.00 -3.04 -8.63
N VAL A 207 0.10 -2.96 -9.39
CA VAL A 207 0.08 -2.49 -10.78
C VAL A 207 -0.79 -3.40 -11.64
N ASP A 208 -0.66 -4.71 -11.51
CA ASP A 208 -1.43 -5.69 -12.27
C ASP A 208 -2.95 -5.55 -11.96
N LEU A 209 -3.31 -5.32 -10.69
CA LEU A 209 -4.68 -4.99 -10.27
C LEU A 209 -5.19 -3.69 -10.93
N LEU A 210 -4.45 -2.59 -10.84
CA LEU A 210 -4.85 -1.31 -11.43
C LEU A 210 -5.04 -1.40 -12.94
N VAL A 211 -4.18 -2.17 -13.62
CA VAL A 211 -4.32 -2.45 -15.05
C VAL A 211 -5.60 -3.23 -15.35
N SER A 212 -5.97 -4.21 -14.51
CA SER A 212 -7.21 -4.96 -14.68
C SER A 212 -8.49 -4.13 -14.47
N MET A 213 -8.42 -3.07 -13.66
CA MET A 213 -9.55 -2.16 -13.42
C MET A 213 -9.66 -1.04 -14.47
N ALA A 214 -8.62 -0.82 -15.29
CA ALA A 214 -8.63 0.24 -16.30
C ALA A 214 -9.82 0.18 -17.29
N PRO A 215 -10.30 -1.00 -17.74
CA PRO A 215 -11.48 -1.10 -18.60
C PRO A 215 -12.80 -0.64 -17.95
N GLU A 216 -12.88 -0.61 -16.62
CA GLU A 216 -14.07 -0.17 -15.87
C GLU A 216 -14.14 1.36 -15.77
N SER A 217 -13.11 2.08 -16.23
CA SER A 217 -13.04 3.52 -16.13
C SER A 217 -13.92 4.24 -17.17
N ASP A 218 -14.65 5.26 -16.74
CA ASP A 218 -15.37 6.20 -17.61
C ASP A 218 -14.47 7.17 -18.39
N LYS A 219 -13.15 7.13 -18.14
CA LYS A 219 -12.13 7.99 -18.71
C LYS A 219 -11.14 7.14 -19.51
N PRO A 220 -10.63 7.62 -20.66
CA PRO A 220 -9.60 6.86 -21.38
C PRO A 220 -8.32 6.74 -20.54
N ILE A 221 -7.91 5.53 -20.19
CA ILE A 221 -6.71 5.28 -19.38
C ILE A 221 -5.55 4.83 -20.25
N GLU A 222 -4.41 5.50 -20.14
CA GLU A 222 -3.15 5.12 -20.76
C GLU A 222 -2.48 4.00 -19.96
N ILE A 223 -2.96 2.77 -20.13
CA ILE A 223 -2.49 1.56 -19.41
C ILE A 223 -0.96 1.42 -19.42
N ASN A 224 -0.29 1.83 -20.50
CA ASN A 224 1.17 1.77 -20.61
C ASN A 224 1.90 2.64 -19.56
N LYS A 225 1.31 3.77 -19.13
CA LYS A 225 1.88 4.61 -18.07
C LYS A 225 1.78 3.92 -16.70
N ILE A 226 0.67 3.25 -16.42
CA ILE A 226 0.49 2.45 -15.20
C ILE A 226 1.48 1.26 -15.21
N LYS A 227 1.54 0.51 -16.32
CA LYS A 227 2.50 -0.60 -16.50
C LYS A 227 3.96 -0.16 -16.36
N ALA A 228 4.30 1.06 -16.77
CA ALA A 228 5.65 1.59 -16.63
C ALA A 228 6.09 1.78 -15.16
N MET A 229 5.15 1.79 -14.21
CA MET A 229 5.46 1.78 -12.78
C MET A 229 5.84 0.39 -12.27
N ARG A 230 5.60 -0.69 -13.02
CA ARG A 230 5.85 -2.06 -12.55
C ARG A 230 7.35 -2.28 -12.32
N PRO A 231 7.80 -2.70 -11.11
CA PRO A 231 9.20 -3.07 -10.90
C PRO A 231 9.60 -4.19 -11.85
N LEU A 232 10.63 -3.96 -12.69
CA LEU A 232 11.14 -4.98 -13.61
C LEU A 232 11.73 -6.15 -12.82
N GLU A 233 11.58 -7.38 -13.28
CA GLU A 233 12.31 -8.49 -12.67
C GLU A 233 13.80 -8.32 -12.93
N ILE A 234 14.62 -8.50 -11.90
CA ILE A 234 16.05 -8.69 -12.12
C ILE A 234 16.13 -10.13 -12.62
N ASN A 235 16.37 -10.30 -13.92
CA ASN A 235 16.83 -11.60 -14.42
C ASN A 235 18.07 -11.94 -13.60
N LYS A 236 17.95 -12.92 -12.70
CA LYS A 236 19.11 -13.57 -12.11
C LYS A 236 19.77 -14.31 -13.26
N SER A 237 20.79 -13.69 -13.85
CA SER A 237 21.76 -14.34 -14.73
C SER A 237 22.54 -15.38 -13.95
#